data_AF-A0A371HNV6-F1
#
_entry.id   AF-A0A371HNV6-F1
#
_cell.length_a   1.000
_cell.length_b   1.000
_cell.length_c   1.000
_cell.angle_alpha   90.00
_cell.angle_beta   90.00
_cell.angle_gamma   90.00
#
_symmetry.space_group_name_H-M   'P 1'
#
loop_
_entity.id
_entity.type
_entity.pdbx_description
1 polymer ?
#
loop_
_entity_poly.entity_id
_entity_poly.type
_entity_poly.pdbx_seq_one_letter_code
_entity_poly.pdbx_strand_id
1 'polypeptide(L)' 'MELKLLPSYLKYAYLDSKQQLPVIIANNLTKEKHKKAIGWKLSDLPSINPSICMHRILMEEDIKPIRQ' A
#
# COMPACT_ATOMS: atom_id res chain seq x y z
N MET A 1 19.72 6.37 7.45
CA MET A 1 18.75 5.76 6.52
C MET A 1 19.08 6.30 5.15
N GLU A 2 19.57 5.48 4.23
CA GLU A 2 19.86 5.92 2.86
C GLU A 2 18.62 5.72 1.99
N LEU A 3 18.03 6.83 1.53
CA LEU A 3 16.90 6.81 0.62
C LEU A 3 17.40 6.90 -0.83
N LYS A 4 16.79 6.12 -1.72
CA LYS A 4 17.14 6.11 -3.14
C LYS A 4 16.65 7.39 -3.80
N LEU A 5 17.33 7.78 -4.89
CA LEU A 5 16.83 8.86 -5.74
C LEU A 5 15.52 8.44 -6.39
N LEU A 6 14.54 9.34 -6.35
CA LEU A 6 13.24 9.16 -6.96
C LEU A 6 13.12 9.99 -8.25
N PRO A 7 12.29 9.56 -9.20
CA PRO A 7 11.86 10.40 -10.31
C PRO A 7 11.21 11.70 -9.84
N SER A 8 11.28 12.78 -10.63
CA SER A 8 10.82 14.13 -10.27
C SER A 8 9.32 14.24 -9.91
N TYR A 9 8.50 13.30 -10.40
CA TYR A 9 7.07 13.23 -10.09
C TYR A 9 6.77 12.52 -8.77
N LEU A 10 7.77 11.96 -8.07
CA LEU A 10 7.65 11.32 -6.77
C LEU A 10 8.49 12.04 -5.71
N LYS A 11 8.05 11.95 -4.46
CA LYS A 11 8.78 12.44 -3.29
C LYS A 11 8.56 11.53 -2.09
N TYR A 12 9.47 11.62 -1.13
CA TYR A 12 9.26 11.03 0.18
C TYR A 12 8.37 11.92 1.05
N ALA A 13 7.47 11.29 1.79
CA ALA A 13 6.76 11.87 2.91
C ALA A 13 6.87 10.93 4.11
N TYR A 14 6.53 11.43 5.30
CA TYR A 14 6.61 10.64 6.52
C TYR A 14 5.24 10.54 7.17
N LEU A 15 4.89 9.34 7.64
CA LEU A 15 3.62 9.07 8.31
C LEU A 15 3.60 9.56 9.76
N ASP A 16 4.76 9.56 10.39
CA ASP A 16 4.95 9.91 11.79
C ASP A 16 5.74 11.21 11.94
N SER A 17 5.57 11.85 13.10
CA SER A 17 6.33 13.07 13.44
C SER A 17 7.83 12.82 13.61
N LYS A 18 8.21 11.57 13.92
CA LYS A 18 9.60 11.15 14.11
C LYS A 18 10.32 10.83 12.79
N GLN A 19 9.63 10.91 11.65
CA GLN A 19 10.18 10.64 10.32
C GLN A 19 10.82 9.25 10.19
N GLN A 20 10.28 8.26 10.88
CA GLN A 20 10.81 6.88 10.87
C GLN A 20 10.14 6.02 9.80
N LEU A 21 8.97 6.45 9.31
CA LEU A 21 8.17 5.71 8.34
C LEU A 21 8.06 6.50 7.03
N PRO A 22 9.09 6.45 6.15
CA PRO A 22 9.04 7.09 4.85
C PRO A 22 8.07 6.33 3.93
N VAL A 23 7.27 7.09 3.21
CA VAL A 23 6.37 6.64 2.14
C VAL A 23 6.68 7.40 0.87
N ILE A 24 6.47 6.77 -0.27
CA ILE A 24 6.63 7.40 -1.58
C ILE A 24 5.26 7.88 -2.06
N ILE A 25 5.18 9.15 -2.42
CA ILE A 25 3.95 9.79 -2.88
C ILE A 25 4.21 10.62 -4.13
N ALA A 26 3.15 10.93 -4.88
CA ALA A 26 3.26 11.87 -6.00
C ALA A 26 3.58 13.29 -5.51
N ASN A 27 4.48 13.98 -6.22
CA ASN A 27 5.00 15.28 -5.83
C ASN A 27 3.92 16.38 -5.85
N ASN A 28 2.92 16.23 -6.74
CA ASN A 28 1.79 17.15 -6.87
C ASN A 28 0.72 17.00 -5.78
N LEU A 29 0.85 16.04 -4.85
CA LEU A 29 -0.09 15.89 -3.75
C LEU A 29 0.21 16.90 -2.62
N THR A 30 -0.87 17.41 -2.03
CA THR A 30 -0.84 18.29 -0.85
C THR A 30 -0.96 17.47 0.43
N LYS A 31 -0.47 18.01 1.56
CA LYS A 31 -0.41 17.31 2.86
C LYS A 31 -1.74 16.72 3.33
N GLU A 32 -2.84 17.40 3.04
CA GLU A 32 -4.20 16.93 3.35
C GLU A 32 -4.60 15.71 2.50
N LYS A 33 -4.24 15.73 1.21
CA LYS A 33 -4.45 14.61 0.29
C LYS A 33 -3.58 13.40 0.64
N HIS A 34 -2.40 13.60 1.27
CA HIS A 34 -1.55 12.49 1.74
C HIS A 34 -2.25 11.67 2.81
N LYS A 35 -2.79 12.33 3.85
CA LYS A 35 -3.49 11.62 4.94
C LYS A 35 -4.70 10.87 4.41
N LYS A 36 -5.43 11.44 3.45
CA LYS A 36 -6.54 10.75 2.81
C LYS A 36 -6.03 9.56 2.01
N ALA A 37 -5.06 9.73 1.10
CA ALA A 37 -4.54 8.67 0.23
C ALA A 37 -3.87 7.51 0.99
N ILE A 38 -3.21 7.79 2.11
CA ILE A 38 -2.52 6.76 2.91
C ILE A 38 -3.44 6.21 4.02
N GLY A 39 -4.47 6.96 4.40
CA GLY A 39 -5.47 6.58 5.39
C GLY A 39 -6.55 5.64 4.86
N TRP A 40 -6.55 5.24 3.59
CA TRP A 40 -7.44 4.19 3.09
C TRP A 40 -6.98 2.86 3.67
N LYS A 41 -7.67 2.42 4.71
CA LYS A 41 -7.62 1.03 5.17
C LYS A 41 -8.47 0.21 4.20
N LEU A 42 -8.24 -1.10 4.14
CA LEU A 42 -9.05 -2.00 3.28
C LEU A 42 -10.56 -1.87 3.57
N SER A 43 -10.93 -1.50 4.80
CA SER A 43 -12.30 -1.20 5.24
C SER A 43 -12.91 0.07 4.62
N ASP A 44 -12.08 1.02 4.17
CA ASP A 44 -12.52 2.27 3.53
C ASP A 44 -12.77 2.10 2.02
N LEU A 45 -12.56 0.90 1.49
CA LEU A 45 -12.87 0.53 0.12
C LEU A 45 -14.21 -0.23 0.10
N PRO A 46 -15.37 0.47 0.08
CA PRO A 46 -16.70 -0.14 0.20
C PRO A 46 -17.04 -1.11 -0.94
N SER A 47 -16.23 -1.13 -2.00
CA SER A 47 -16.37 -2.06 -3.13
C SER A 47 -15.52 -3.33 -3.02
N ILE A 48 -14.63 -3.44 -2.02
CA ILE A 48 -13.86 -4.66 -1.77
C ILE A 48 -14.62 -5.47 -0.74
N ASN A 49 -15.54 -6.30 -1.22
CA ASN A 49 -16.15 -7.31 -0.37
C ASN A 49 -15.08 -8.39 -0.09
N PRO A 50 -14.68 -8.65 1.17
CA PRO A 50 -13.71 -9.70 1.51
C PRO A 50 -14.12 -11.08 1.01
N SER A 51 -15.44 -11.32 0.89
CA SER A 51 -16.02 -12.55 0.33
C SER A 51 -15.86 -12.66 -1.19
N ILE A 52 -15.73 -11.54 -1.91
CA ILE A 52 -15.47 -11.49 -3.36
C ILE A 52 -13.95 -11.51 -3.64
N CYS A 53 -13.14 -10.98 -2.72
CA CYS A 53 -11.68 -11.06 -2.78
C CYS A 53 -11.10 -12.39 -2.26
N MET A 54 -11.86 -13.49 -2.35
CA MET A 54 -11.25 -14.82 -2.42
C MET A 54 -10.79 -15.04 -3.86
N HIS A 55 -9.54 -14.68 -4.17
CA HIS A 55 -8.86 -15.34 -5.29
C HIS A 55 -8.67 -16.81 -4.90
N ARG A 56 -9.65 -17.62 -5.26
CA ARG A 56 -9.60 -19.07 -5.07
C ARG A 56 -8.66 -19.61 -6.16
N ILE A 57 -7.39 -19.74 -5.81
CA ILE A 57 -6.45 -20.48 -6.66
C ILE A 57 -6.93 -21.94 -6.61
N LEU A 58 -7.45 -22.43 -7.74
CA LEU A 58 -7.82 -23.83 -7.87
C LEU A 58 -6.53 -24.65 -7.80
N MET A 59 -6.40 -25.47 -6.76
CA MET A 59 -5.36 -26.47 -6.62
C MET A 59 -5.97 -27.83 -6.94
N GLU A 60 -5.22 -28.72 -7.58
CA GLU A 60 -5.60 -30.14 -7.66
C GLU A 60 -5.70 -30.73 -6.24
N GLU A 61 -6.53 -31.76 -6.05
CA GLU A 61 -6.97 -32.27 -4.73
C GLU A 61 -5.82 -32.61 -3.76
N ASP A 62 -4.61 -32.88 -4.27
CA ASP A 62 -3.44 -33.27 -3.49
C ASP A 62 -2.32 -32.21 -3.42
N ILE A 63 -2.51 -31.02 -3.97
CA ILE A 63 -1.48 -29.97 -3.99
C ILE A 63 -1.59 -29.06 -2.76
N LYS A 64 -0.55 -29.08 -1.92
CA LYS A 64 -0.41 -28.17 -0.77
C LYS A 64 0.47 -26.97 -1.14
N PRO A 65 0.12 -25.74 -0.72
CA PRO A 65 0.96 -24.58 -0.97
C PRO A 65 2.29 -24.72 -0.22
N ILE A 66 3.39 -24.59 -0.96
CA ILE A 66 4.74 -24.56 -0.38
C ILE A 66 5.16 -23.09 -0.26
N ARG A 67 5.65 -22.70 0.91
CA ARG A 67 6.31 -21.40 1.10
C ARG A 67 7.80 -21.59 0.86
N GLN A 68 8.38 -20.80 -0.05
CA GLN A 68 9.83 -20.67 -0.15
C GLN A 68 10.39 -19.80 0.96
#